data_AF-A0A529HN03-F1
#
_entry.id   AF-A0A529HN03-F1
#
_cell.length_a   1.000
_cell.length_b   1.000
_cell.length_c   1.000
_cell.angle_alpha   90.00
_cell.angle_beta   90.00
_cell.angle_gamma   90.00
#
_symmetry.space_group_name_H-M   'P 1'
#
loop_
_entity.id
_entity.type
_entity.pdbx_description
1 polymer ?
#
loop_
_entity_poly.entity_id
_entity_poly.type
_entity_poly.pdbx_seq_one_letter_code
_entity_poly.pdbx_strand_id
1 'polypeptide(L)'
;GFTFSLRPQARFHDGTPLTAEDAAFTFKLLKDKGHPDYSLSLTHLEDAVAVDAHTLELKFSGKQASRTILNVVQMPILSKAFYTANPFDSSQMNPPLGSSAYKIGRWSAGAW
;
A
#
# COMPACT_ATOMS: atom_id res chain seq x y z
N GLY A 1 10.53 -4.98 -15.22
CA GLY A 1 9.63 -4.88 -14.05
C GLY A 1 10.35 -5.42 -12.83
N PHE A 2 9.67 -5.40 -11.68
CA PHE A 2 10.14 -6.01 -10.44
C PHE A 2 9.09 -7.00 -9.94
N THR A 3 9.53 -8.17 -9.50
CA THR A 3 8.64 -9.20 -8.94
C THR A 3 8.97 -9.41 -7.47
N PHE A 4 7.93 -9.43 -6.63
CA PHE A 4 8.04 -9.57 -5.19
C PHE A 4 7.24 -10.78 -4.73
N SER A 5 7.89 -11.65 -3.94
CA SER A 5 7.22 -12.73 -3.23
C SER A 5 6.85 -12.28 -1.82
N LEU A 6 5.57 -12.28 -1.53
CA LEU A 6 5.00 -11.92 -0.25
C LEU A 6 5.06 -13.11 0.72
N ARG A 7 5.16 -12.78 2.01
CA ARG A 7 5.17 -13.76 3.09
C ARG A 7 3.76 -14.34 3.29
N PRO A 8 3.55 -15.66 3.22
CA PRO A 8 2.23 -16.27 3.39
C PRO A 8 1.65 -16.09 4.80
N GLN A 9 2.50 -15.77 5.78
CA GLN A 9 2.12 -15.46 7.16
C GLN A 9 1.75 -13.99 7.40
N ALA A 10 1.88 -13.10 6.41
CA ALA A 10 1.56 -11.68 6.59
C ALA A 10 0.05 -11.50 6.84
N ARG A 11 -0.30 -10.75 7.89
CA ARG A 11 -1.69 -10.50 8.31
C ARG A 11 -1.89 -9.03 8.63
N PHE A 12 -3.09 -8.52 8.39
CA PHE A 12 -3.55 -7.27 8.96
C PHE A 12 -3.94 -7.47 10.43
N HIS A 13 -4.13 -6.35 11.14
CA HIS A 13 -4.44 -6.36 12.57
C HIS A 13 -5.78 -7.02 12.95
N ASP A 14 -6.70 -7.16 11.98
CA ASP A 14 -7.97 -7.87 12.11
C ASP A 14 -7.84 -9.39 11.87
N GLY A 15 -6.65 -9.87 11.50
CA GLY A 15 -6.36 -11.27 11.22
C GLY A 15 -6.54 -11.69 9.77
N THR A 16 -7.01 -10.80 8.88
CA THR A 16 -7.14 -11.10 7.45
C THR A 16 -5.76 -11.25 6.79
N PRO A 17 -5.61 -12.13 5.77
CA PRO A 17 -4.36 -12.26 5.02
C PRO A 17 -4.02 -10.99 4.26
N LEU A 18 -2.75 -10.58 4.35
CA LEU A 18 -2.20 -9.55 3.47
C LEU A 18 -1.73 -10.21 2.18
N THR A 19 -2.35 -9.85 1.06
CA THR A 19 -2.16 -10.51 -0.23
C THR A 19 -1.52 -9.59 -1.27
N ALA A 20 -1.10 -10.14 -2.40
CA ALA A 20 -0.60 -9.34 -3.51
C ALA A 20 -1.68 -8.43 -4.12
N GLU A 21 -2.97 -8.77 -3.98
CA GLU A 21 -4.06 -7.88 -4.39
C GLU A 21 -4.09 -6.59 -3.59
N ASP A 22 -3.87 -6.67 -2.26
CA ASP A 22 -3.77 -5.50 -1.40
C ASP A 22 -2.59 -4.61 -1.81
N ALA A 23 -1.45 -5.24 -2.12
CA ALA A 23 -0.26 -4.51 -2.58
C ALA A 23 -0.49 -3.84 -3.95
N ALA A 24 -1.06 -4.55 -4.93
CA ALA A 24 -1.38 -4.01 -6.24
C ALA A 24 -2.38 -2.85 -6.14
N PHE A 25 -3.42 -3.00 -5.31
CA PHE A 25 -4.37 -1.94 -4.99
C PHE A 25 -3.65 -0.73 -4.38
N THR A 26 -2.75 -0.95 -3.43
CA THR A 26 -2.01 0.11 -2.75
C THR A 26 -1.19 0.95 -3.70
N PHE A 27 -0.40 0.34 -4.58
CA PHE A 27 0.42 1.11 -5.53
C PHE A 27 -0.44 1.91 -6.51
N LYS A 28 -1.60 1.38 -6.93
CA LYS A 28 -2.55 2.11 -7.78
C LYS A 28 -3.17 3.29 -7.02
N LEU A 29 -3.59 3.07 -5.78
CA LEU A 29 -4.18 4.10 -4.92
C LEU A 29 -3.18 5.21 -4.58
N LEU A 30 -1.95 4.87 -4.20
CA LEU A 30 -0.91 5.85 -3.87
C LEU A 30 -0.46 6.66 -5.09
N LYS A 31 -0.48 6.06 -6.29
CA LYS A 31 -0.20 6.78 -7.53
C LYS A 31 -1.29 7.82 -7.84
N ASP A 32 -2.55 7.48 -7.60
CA ASP A 32 -3.70 8.33 -7.94
C ASP A 32 -3.98 9.40 -6.87
N LYS A 33 -4.05 8.99 -5.60
CA LYS A 33 -4.52 9.83 -4.48
C LYS A 33 -3.49 10.00 -3.36
N GLY A 34 -2.33 9.36 -3.45
CA GLY A 34 -1.31 9.41 -2.40
C GLY A 34 -0.65 10.77 -2.27
N HIS A 35 0.11 10.93 -1.17
CA HIS A 35 0.98 12.10 -0.99
C HIS A 35 1.92 12.27 -2.20
N PRO A 36 2.24 13.51 -2.63
CA PRO A 36 3.10 13.77 -3.78
C PRO A 36 4.41 12.98 -3.81
N ASP A 37 5.04 12.73 -2.67
CA ASP A 37 6.27 11.93 -2.62
C ASP A 37 6.08 10.48 -3.11
N TYR A 38 4.89 9.91 -2.87
CA TYR A 38 4.54 8.59 -3.38
C TYR A 38 4.22 8.65 -4.88
N SER A 39 3.34 9.56 -5.30
CA SER A 39 2.94 9.64 -6.70
C SER A 39 4.11 9.99 -7.64
N LEU A 40 5.02 10.87 -7.21
CA LEU A 40 6.26 11.18 -7.94
C LEU A 40 7.15 9.94 -8.12
N SER A 41 7.32 9.14 -7.07
CA SER A 41 8.09 7.89 -7.13
C SER A 41 7.42 6.84 -8.05
N LEU A 42 6.10 6.92 -8.23
CA LEU A 42 5.30 6.01 -9.06
C LEU A 42 4.98 6.56 -10.45
N THR A 43 5.52 7.72 -10.84
CA THR A 43 5.25 8.38 -12.12
C THR A 43 5.39 7.44 -13.32
N HIS A 44 6.45 6.63 -13.32
CA HIS A 44 6.80 5.70 -14.39
C HIS A 44 6.29 4.26 -14.18
N LEU A 45 5.55 4.01 -13.10
CA LEU A 45 4.86 2.73 -12.89
C LEU A 45 3.73 2.65 -13.91
N GLU A 46 3.78 1.66 -14.80
CA GLU A 46 2.72 1.41 -15.79
C GLU A 46 1.59 0.60 -15.19
N ASP A 47 1.92 -0.46 -14.43
CA ASP A 47 0.93 -1.31 -13.79
C ASP A 47 1.50 -2.00 -12.54
N ALA A 48 0.59 -2.40 -11.66
CA ALA A 48 0.85 -3.26 -10.52
C ALA A 48 -0.12 -4.45 -10.59
N VAL A 49 0.42 -5.66 -10.74
CA VAL A 49 -0.33 -6.88 -11.03
C VAL A 49 -0.12 -7.87 -9.89
N ALA A 50 -1.22 -8.33 -9.29
CA ALA A 50 -1.21 -9.51 -8.44
C ALA A 50 -1.26 -10.74 -9.35
N VAL A 51 -0.13 -11.44 -9.52
CA VAL A 51 -0.05 -12.64 -10.35
C VAL A 51 -0.75 -13.81 -9.66
N ASP A 52 -0.57 -13.90 -8.34
CA ASP A 52 -1.26 -14.82 -7.44
C ASP A 52 -1.37 -14.18 -6.05
N ALA A 53 -1.86 -14.90 -5.04
CA ALA A 53 -2.05 -14.37 -3.68
C ALA A 53 -0.75 -13.86 -3.01
N HIS A 54 0.41 -14.34 -3.45
CA HIS A 54 1.72 -14.05 -2.85
C HIS A 54 2.75 -13.52 -3.84
N THR A 55 2.39 -13.26 -5.10
CA THR A 55 3.30 -12.74 -6.11
C THR A 55 2.79 -11.41 -6.66
N LEU A 56 3.53 -10.34 -6.41
CA LEU A 56 3.29 -9.01 -6.96
C LEU A 56 4.29 -8.70 -8.07
N GLU A 57 3.81 -8.27 -9.22
CA GLU A 57 4.61 -7.73 -10.32
C GLU A 57 4.37 -6.22 -10.48
N LEU A 58 5.46 -5.43 -10.42
CA LEU A 58 5.45 -4.01 -10.74
C LEU A 58 6.06 -3.77 -12.12
N LYS A 59 5.25 -3.26 -13.05
CA LYS A 59 5.65 -2.96 -14.43
C LYS A 59 5.98 -1.48 -14.52
N PHE A 60 7.17 -1.17 -15.01
CA PHE A 60 7.67 0.19 -15.16
C PHE A 60 8.07 0.43 -16.62
N SER A 61 7.86 1.65 -17.09
CA SER A 61 8.15 2.08 -18.48
C SER A 61 9.63 2.07 -18.87
N GLY A 62 10.55 1.88 -17.91
CA GLY A 62 12.00 1.91 -18.14
C GLY A 62 12.61 3.32 -18.07
N LYS A 63 11.79 4.38 -17.94
CA LYS A 63 12.23 5.78 -17.83
C LYS A 63 12.60 6.21 -16.39
N GLN A 64 12.25 5.40 -15.39
CA GLN A 64 12.59 5.65 -14.00
C GLN A 64 14.09 5.55 -13.72
N ALA A 65 14.55 6.26 -12.69
CA ALA A 65 15.89 6.08 -12.18
C ALA A 65 16.06 4.67 -11.57
N SER A 66 17.25 4.10 -11.65
CA SER A 66 17.55 2.79 -11.06
C SER A 66 17.28 2.72 -9.55
N ARG A 67 17.41 3.87 -8.87
CA ARG A 67 17.17 4.01 -7.42
C ARG A 67 15.70 4.16 -7.05
N THR A 68 14.78 4.40 -7.99
CA THR A 68 13.35 4.60 -7.69
C THR A 68 12.77 3.44 -6.88
N ILE A 69 13.25 2.21 -7.14
CA ILE A 69 12.81 1.02 -6.41
C ILE A 69 13.04 1.12 -4.90
N LEU A 70 14.08 1.83 -4.46
CA LEU A 70 14.40 2.00 -3.03
C LEU A 70 13.32 2.80 -2.30
N ASN A 71 12.63 3.72 -2.99
CA ASN A 71 11.49 4.43 -2.42
C ASN A 71 10.22 3.58 -2.44
N VAL A 72 10.00 2.86 -3.55
CA VAL A 72 8.82 2.01 -3.76
C VAL A 72 8.70 0.92 -2.70
N VAL A 73 9.81 0.26 -2.34
CA VAL A 73 9.80 -0.82 -1.32
C VAL A 73 9.55 -0.32 0.11
N GLN A 74 9.67 0.98 0.37
CA GLN A 74 9.39 1.59 1.67
C GLN A 74 7.93 2.01 1.82
N MET A 75 7.14 1.96 0.75
CA MET A 75 5.74 2.36 0.78
C MET A 75 4.93 1.38 1.66
N PRO A 76 3.96 1.88 2.45
CA PRO A 76 3.09 1.02 3.25
C PRO A 76 2.21 0.17 2.32
N ILE A 77 1.82 -1.02 2.79
CA ILE A 77 0.78 -1.84 2.14
C ILE A 77 -0.54 -1.62 2.86
N LEU A 78 -1.54 -1.20 2.11
CA LEU A 78 -2.88 -0.85 2.59
C LEU A 78 -3.85 -2.00 2.33
N SER A 79 -4.81 -2.21 3.23
CA SER A 79 -5.88 -3.18 3.02
C SER A 79 -6.85 -2.68 1.95
N LYS A 80 -7.00 -3.45 0.86
CA LYS A 80 -7.97 -3.16 -0.21
C LYS A 80 -9.39 -3.13 0.34
N ALA A 81 -9.75 -4.10 1.18
CA ALA A 81 -11.08 -4.18 1.78
C ALA A 81 -11.41 -2.94 2.63
N PHE A 82 -10.47 -2.50 3.47
CA PHE A 82 -10.66 -1.33 4.33
C PHE A 82 -10.87 -0.04 3.52
N TYR A 83 -9.99 0.23 2.55
CA TYR A 83 -10.05 1.47 1.76
C TYR A 83 -11.06 1.45 0.61
N THR A 84 -11.66 0.30 0.31
CA THR A 84 -12.86 0.23 -0.52
C THR A 84 -14.11 0.65 0.26
N ALA A 85 -14.17 0.31 1.55
CA ALA A 85 -15.29 0.68 2.42
C ALA A 85 -15.15 2.09 3.03
N ASN A 86 -13.92 2.61 3.16
CA ASN A 86 -13.61 3.90 3.77
C ASN A 86 -12.84 4.77 2.75
N PRO A 87 -13.39 5.91 2.30
CA PRO A 87 -12.71 6.76 1.33
C PRO A 87 -11.33 7.25 1.79
N PHE A 88 -10.30 7.01 0.98
CA PHE A 88 -8.90 7.35 1.28
C PHE A 88 -8.64 8.87 1.43
N ASP A 89 -9.38 9.69 0.68
CA ASP A 89 -9.24 11.14 0.56
C ASP A 89 -10.12 11.93 1.54
N SER A 90 -10.76 11.24 2.49
CA SER A 90 -11.67 11.87 3.45
C SER A 90 -11.06 11.94 4.84
N SER A 91 -11.31 13.06 5.54
CA SER A 91 -10.95 13.20 6.95
C SER A 91 -11.88 12.31 7.79
N GLN A 92 -11.37 11.16 8.23
CA GLN A 92 -12.10 10.23 9.07
C GLN A 92 -11.37 9.98 10.38
N MET A 93 -12.14 9.74 11.45
CA MET A 93 -11.59 9.30 12.74
C MET A 93 -11.53 7.78 12.87
N ASN A 94 -11.86 7.03 11.80
CA ASN A 94 -11.75 5.58 11.80
C ASN A 94 -10.26 5.19 11.80
N PRO A 95 -9.78 4.43 12.78
CA PRO A 95 -8.38 4.02 12.81
C PRO A 95 -8.07 3.14 11.59
N PRO A 96 -7.06 3.48 10.77
CA PRO A 96 -6.71 2.69 9.60
C PRO A 96 -6.31 1.27 9.98
N LEU A 97 -6.73 0.31 9.16
CA LEU A 97 -6.32 -1.08 9.30
C LEU A 97 -4.86 -1.26 8.83
N GLY A 98 -3.95 -1.45 9.78
CA GLY A 98 -2.53 -1.71 9.53
C GLY A 98 -2.14 -3.19 9.65
N SER A 99 -0.87 -3.48 9.38
CA SER A 99 -0.22 -4.81 9.52
C SER A 99 1.08 -4.75 10.34
N SER A 100 1.32 -3.65 11.05
CA SER A 100 2.57 -3.39 11.77
C SER A 100 2.61 -4.10 13.13
N ALA A 101 3.62 -3.82 13.96
CA ALA A 101 3.73 -4.36 15.33
C ALA A 101 2.73 -3.73 16.31
N TYR A 102 2.24 -2.52 16.03
CA TYR A 102 1.38 -1.74 16.93
C TYR A 102 0.03 -1.41 16.32
N LYS A 103 -1.02 -1.57 17.12
CA LYS A 103 -2.40 -1.17 16.79
C LYS A 103 -2.69 0.23 17.34
N ILE A 104 -3.52 0.98 16.63
CA ILE A 104 -4.03 2.26 17.16
C ILE A 104 -4.99 1.94 18.33
N GLY A 105 -4.64 2.45 19.51
CA GLY A 105 -5.46 2.35 20.72
C GLY A 105 -6.52 3.44 20.79
N ARG A 106 -6.95 3.79 22.01
CA ARG A 106 -7.84 4.94 22.21
C ARG A 106 -7.13 6.24 21.84
N TRP A 107 -7.84 7.09 21.12
CA TRP A 107 -7.35 8.39 20.70
C TRP A 107 -8.50 9.42 20.77
N SER A 108 -8.16 10.67 21.09
CA SER A 108 -9.09 11.79 21.10
C SER A 108 -8.43 12.99 20.43
N ALA A 109 -9.08 13.53 19.40
CA ALA A 109 -8.57 14.70 18.69
C ALA A 109 -8.47 15.92 19.62
N GLY A 110 -7.30 16.56 19.68
CA GLY A 110 -7.07 17.78 20.45
C GLY A 110 -6.98 17.60 21.97
N ALA A 111 -7.00 16.37 22.48
CA ALA A 111 -6.70 16.11 23.89
C ALA A 111 -5.18 16.01 24.06
N TRP A 112 -4.58 17.07 24.63
CA TRP A 112 -3.23 17.05 25.16
C TRP A 112 -3.28 16.68 26.65
#